data_AF-A0A5J4PVH5-F1
#
_entry.id   AF-A0A5J4PVH5-F1
#
_cell.length_a   1.000
_cell.length_b   1.000
_cell.length_c   1.000
_cell.angle_alpha   90.00
_cell.angle_beta   90.00
_cell.angle_gamma   90.00
#
_symmetry.space_group_name_H-M   'P 1'
#
loop_
_entity.id
_entity.type
_entity.pdbx_description
1 polymer ?
#
loop_
_entity_poly.entity_id
_entity_poly.type
_entity_poly.pdbx_seq_one_letter_code
_entity_poly.pdbx_strand_id
1 'polypeptide(L)' 'NNDIGIVTNVTSVISKEADVSLRSINIESDDGLFSGMLTIMINDTNRLEALIKKLTTIKGVRQINRY' A
#
# COMPACT_ATOMS: atom_id res chain seq x y z
N ASN A 1 -13.26 -14.31 1.10
CA ASN A 1 -13.97 -13.00 1.06
C ASN A 1 -13.25 -11.89 1.83
N ASN A 2 -12.06 -12.13 2.41
CA ASN A 2 -11.29 -11.11 3.16
C ASN A 2 -10.20 -10.42 2.30
N ASP A 3 -10.13 -10.81 1.03
CA ASP A 3 -9.00 -10.57 0.14
C ASP A 3 -9.04 -9.16 -0.45
N ILE A 4 -10.24 -8.73 -0.84
CA ILE A 4 -10.51 -7.40 -1.38
C ILE A 4 -10.38 -6.30 -0.31
N GLY A 5 -10.56 -6.66 0.97
CA GLY A 5 -10.58 -5.70 2.07
C GLY A 5 -9.22 -5.03 2.32
N ILE A 6 -8.14 -5.82 2.29
CA ILE A 6 -6.78 -5.30 2.47
C ILE A 6 -6.39 -4.40 1.30
N VAL A 7 -6.66 -4.83 0.07
CA VAL A 7 -6.36 -4.04 -1.15
C VAL A 7 -7.07 -2.70 -1.11
N THR A 8 -8.37 -2.73 -0.79
CA THR A 8 -9.19 -1.52 -0.70
C THR A 8 -8.67 -0.57 0.40
N ASN A 9 -8.27 -1.10 1.55
CA ASN A 9 -7.71 -0.29 2.64
C ASN A 9 -6.38 0.36 2.26
N VAL A 10 -5.45 -0.41 1.68
CA VAL A 10 -4.14 0.11 1.23
C VAL A 10 -4.34 1.21 0.20
N THR A 11 -5.16 0.94 -0.83
CA THR A 11 -5.47 1.91 -1.89
C THR A 11 -6.13 3.16 -1.31
N SER A 12 -7.05 3.01 -0.37
CA SER A 12 -7.75 4.14 0.28
C SER A 12 -6.81 5.02 1.10
N VAL A 13 -5.80 4.45 1.76
CA VAL A 13 -4.80 5.23 2.50
C VAL A 13 -3.94 6.04 1.52
N ILE A 14 -3.47 5.42 0.44
CA ILE A 14 -2.66 6.10 -0.58
C ILE A 14 -3.45 7.23 -1.23
N SER A 15 -4.71 7.00 -1.62
CA SER A 15 -5.56 8.00 -2.27
C SER A 15 -5.91 9.19 -1.38
N LYS A 16 -5.72 9.10 -0.05
CA LYS A 16 -5.92 10.21 0.89
C LYS A 16 -4.66 11.06 1.07
N GLU A 17 -3.50 10.60 0.64
CA GLU A 17 -2.27 11.38 0.72
C GLU A 17 -2.22 12.39 -0.43
N ALA A 18 -2.16 13.67 -0.06
CA ALA A 18 -1.88 14.74 -1.02
C ALA A 18 -0.46 14.57 -1.59
N ASP A 19 -0.30 14.89 -2.88
CA ASP A 19 0.95 14.80 -3.63
C ASP A 19 1.51 13.38 -3.81
N VAL A 20 0.65 12.36 -3.67
CA VAL A 20 0.96 10.97 -4.03
C VAL A 20 0.02 10.55 -5.16
N SER A 21 0.59 9.99 -6.23
CA SER A 21 -0.20 9.43 -7.33
C SER A 21 0.07 7.94 -7.47
N LEU A 22 -0.99 7.14 -7.44
CA LEU A 22 -0.93 5.70 -7.65
C LEU A 22 -0.88 5.41 -9.16
N ARG A 23 0.18 4.75 -9.62
CA ARG A 23 0.40 4.43 -11.04
C ARG A 23 -0.03 3.02 -11.40
N SER A 24 0.25 2.05 -10.54
CA SER A 24 -0.19 0.67 -10.73
C SER A 24 -0.22 -0.08 -9.40
N ILE A 25 -1.10 -1.09 -9.33
CA ILE A 25 -1.19 -2.03 -8.23
C ILE A 25 -1.23 -3.42 -8.85
N ASN A 26 -0.31 -4.28 -8.45
CA ASN A 26 -0.35 -5.70 -8.72
C ASN A 26 -0.43 -6.41 -7.37
N ILE A 27 -1.48 -7.19 -7.15
CA ILE A 27 -1.65 -7.95 -5.91
C ILE A 27 -2.05 -9.35 -6.28
N GLU A 28 -1.34 -10.29 -5.71
CA GLU A 28 -1.57 -11.72 -5.82
C GLU A 28 -1.92 -12.26 -4.44
N SER A 29 -2.78 -13.26 -4.42
CA SER A 29 -3.21 -13.96 -3.22
C SER A 29 -2.95 -15.43 -3.43
N ASP A 30 -2.14 -16.02 -2.56
CA ASP A 30 -1.90 -17.46 -2.53
C ASP A 30 -2.08 -17.96 -1.09
N ASP A 31 -2.95 -18.96 -0.92
CA ASP A 31 -3.28 -19.58 0.37
C ASP A 31 -3.58 -18.58 1.52
N GLY A 32 -4.26 -17.48 1.21
CA GLY A 32 -4.62 -16.43 2.19
C GLY A 32 -3.47 -15.50 2.59
N LEU A 33 -2.29 -15.65 1.97
CA LEU A 33 -1.21 -14.66 2.01
C LEU A 33 -1.31 -13.74 0.80
N PHE A 34 -1.36 -12.44 1.09
CA PHE A 34 -1.37 -11.41 0.07
C PHE A 34 0.04 -10.87 -0.13
N SER A 35 0.46 -10.81 -1.38
CA SER A 35 1.70 -10.16 -1.75
C SER A 35 1.45 -9.31 -2.99
N GLY A 36 2.03 -8.11 -3.03
CA GLY A 36 1.78 -7.21 -4.13
C GLY A 36 2.79 -6.10 -4.23
N MET A 37 2.91 -5.58 -5.45
CA MET A 37 3.75 -4.45 -5.80
C MET A 37 2.88 -3.25 -6.17
N LEU A 38 3.12 -2.14 -5.50
CA LEU A 38 2.46 -0.87 -5.77
C LEU A 38 3.49 0.10 -6.33
N THR A 39 3.17 0.71 -7.47
CA THR A 39 3.99 1.78 -8.03
C THR A 39 3.31 3.10 -7.75
N ILE A 40 3.99 3.97 -7.00
CA ILE A 40 3.52 5.32 -6.68
C ILE A 40 4.52 6.36 -7.16
N MET A 41 4.00 7.53 -7.54
CA MET A 41 4.78 8.72 -7.81
C MET A 41 4.64 9.64 -6.60
N ILE A 42 5.77 10.04 -6.03
CA ILE A 42 5.82 10.92 -4.86
C ILE A 42 7.01 11.87 -4.98
N ASN A 43 6.79 13.13 -4.61
CA ASN A 43 7.79 14.19 -4.81
C ASN A 43 8.70 14.43 -3.57
N ASP A 44 8.35 13.86 -2.42
CA ASP A 44 9.06 14.05 -1.15
C ASP A 44 9.26 12.72 -0.42
N THR A 45 10.51 12.40 -0.10
CA THR A 45 10.89 11.20 0.64
C THR A 45 10.35 11.19 2.08
N ASN A 46 10.16 12.34 2.72
CA ASN A 46 9.55 12.40 4.06
C ASN A 46 8.09 11.95 4.04
N ARG A 47 7.37 12.29 2.96
CA ARG A 47 5.99 11.81 2.76
C ARG A 47 5.95 10.32 2.46
N LEU A 48 6.95 9.80 1.75
CA LEU A 48 7.07 8.36 1.51
C LEU A 48 7.21 7.60 2.84
N GLU A 49 8.11 8.05 3.71
CA GLU A 49 8.30 7.45 5.04
C GLU A 49 7.03 7.53 5.90
N ALA A 50 6.32 8.67 5.86
CA ALA A 50 5.05 8.83 6.56
C ALA A 50 3.97 7.89 6.01
N LEU A 51 3.87 7.73 4.69
CA LEU A 51 2.95 6.81 4.04
C LEU A 51 3.28 5.36 4.40
N ILE A 52 4.55 4.96 4.35
CA ILE A 52 4.98 3.61 4.77
C ILE A 52 4.55 3.34 6.21
N LYS A 53 4.80 4.27 7.14
CA LYS A 53 4.33 4.14 8.53
C LYS A 53 2.82 3.97 8.63
N LYS A 54 2.03 4.76 7.89
CA LYS A 54 0.56 4.62 7.85
C LYS A 54 0.13 3.25 7.29
N LEU A 55 0.81 2.76 6.26
CA LEU A 55 0.50 1.46 5.67
C LEU A 55 0.83 0.31 6.63
N THR A 56 1.88 0.41 7.44
CA THR A 56 2.21 -0.60 8.47
C THR A 56 1.20 -0.69 9.60
N THR A 57 0.36 0.33 9.84
CA THR A 57 -0.69 0.27 10.87
C THR A 57 -1.95 -0.45 10.38
N ILE A 58 -2.06 -0.76 9.08
CA ILE A 58 -3.20 -1.49 8.52
C ILE A 58 -3.15 -2.94 9.01
N LYS A 59 -4.23 -3.38 9.65
CA LYS A 59 -4.38 -4.76 10.11
C LYS A 59 -4.25 -5.73 8.94
N GLY A 60 -3.27 -6.64 9.03
CA GLY A 60 -2.96 -7.63 8.00
C GLY A 60 -1.73 -7.32 7.14
N VAL A 61 -1.23 -6.08 7.17
CA VAL A 61 0.06 -5.73 6.54
C VAL A 61 1.18 -6.21 7.46
N ARG A 62 1.99 -7.16 6.97
CA ARG A 62 3.11 -7.73 7.74
C ARG A 62 4.44 -7.04 7.45
N GLN A 63 4.69 -6.71 6.19
CA GLN A 63 5.97 -6.14 5.75
C GLN A 63 5.75 -5.23 4.54
N ILE A 64 6.55 -4.17 4.46
CA ILE A 64 6.61 -3.26 3.32
C ILE A 64 8.08 -3.07 2.98
N ASN A 65 8.44 -3.30 1.72
CA ASN A 65 9.78 -3.06 1.19
C ASN A 65 9.70 -1.97 0.12
N ARG A 66 10.67 -1.04 0.12
CA ARG A 66 10.87 -0.09 -0.99
C ARG A 66 12.06 -0.56 -1.83
N TYR A 67 11.95 -0.45 -3.15
CA TYR A 67 13.00 -0.76 -4.12
C TYR A 67 13.49 0.52 -4.80
#